data_AF-A0A4Y2ILJ1-F1
#
_entry.id   AF-A0A4Y2ILJ1-F1
#
_cell.length_a   1.000
_cell.length_b   1.000
_cell.length_c   1.000
_cell.angle_alpha   90.00
_cell.angle_beta   90.00
_cell.angle_gamma   90.00
#
_symmetry.space_group_name_H-M   'P 1'
#
loop_
_entity.id
_entity.type
_entity.pdbx_description
1 polymer ?
#
loop_
_entity_poly.entity_id
_entity_poly.type
_entity_poly.pdbx_seq_one_letter_code
_entity_poly.pdbx_strand_id
1 'polypeptide(L)'
;MTSTIINHSKELGALSTFPPKKESNDFMRHHEIYEYIMDYATSRGVLKYIRYKMEVLKVKRCDDYEETGKWTVIVKNRLPGGTSTDVYDGVLVCIGHINRPKMPSYPSQDLFKVEIMHTYSFKDVAPYKEKTVVVVGIGCSGLDAAVETSNVARQAYVSTRSGARVINRVGHRCLPYDTILFRPYLCQMLNILPYQFLSWLLETDYLDL
;
A
#
# COMPACT_ATOMS: atom_id res chain seq x y z
N MET A 1 3.68 -1.70 9.51
CA MET A 1 4.13 -1.08 10.77
C MET A 1 2.87 -0.67 11.53
N THR A 2 2.89 -0.67 12.86
CA THR A 2 1.75 -0.21 13.68
C THR A 2 1.54 1.31 13.58
N SER A 3 2.54 2.02 13.08
CA SER A 3 2.56 3.46 12.83
C SER A 3 2.18 3.86 11.41
N THR A 4 1.76 2.92 10.55
CA THR A 4 1.43 3.23 9.16
C THR A 4 0.24 4.20 9.07
N ILE A 5 0.48 5.33 8.40
CA ILE A 5 -0.50 6.37 8.06
C ILE A 5 -0.64 6.41 6.53
N ILE A 6 -1.86 6.59 6.04
CA ILE A 6 -2.11 6.66 4.60
C ILE A 6 -1.49 7.91 3.97
N ASN A 7 -1.08 7.82 2.71
CA ASN A 7 -0.38 8.91 2.01
C ASN A 7 -1.29 9.80 1.16
N HIS A 8 -2.61 9.59 1.19
CA HIS A 8 -3.59 10.44 0.54
C HIS A 8 -4.60 10.96 1.57
N SER A 9 -5.19 12.12 1.29
CA SER A 9 -6.24 12.71 2.09
C SER A 9 -7.49 11.85 2.14
N LYS A 10 -8.22 11.94 3.25
CA LYS A 10 -9.45 11.18 3.48
C LYS A 10 -10.50 11.42 2.39
N GLU A 11 -10.59 12.63 1.85
CA GLU A 11 -11.60 13.00 0.85
C GLU A 11 -11.26 12.44 -0.54
N LEU A 12 -9.99 12.49 -0.95
CA LEU A 12 -9.57 11.93 -2.24
C LEU A 12 -9.42 10.40 -2.20
N GLY A 13 -9.15 9.83 -1.03
CA GLY A 13 -9.10 8.39 -0.81
C GLY A 13 -10.47 7.72 -0.60
N ALA A 14 -11.54 8.51 -0.47
CA ALA A 14 -12.86 8.01 -0.15
C ALA A 14 -13.47 7.19 -1.29
N LEU A 15 -14.31 6.24 -0.92
CA LEU A 15 -15.29 5.67 -1.84
C LEU A 15 -16.27 6.77 -2.27
N SER A 16 -16.52 6.86 -3.57
CA SER A 16 -17.28 7.97 -4.19
C SER A 16 -18.68 8.22 -3.62
N THR A 17 -19.30 7.21 -3.01
CA THR A 17 -20.65 7.28 -2.42
C THR A 17 -20.68 7.12 -0.91
N PHE A 18 -19.51 7.17 -0.25
CA PHE A 18 -19.39 6.97 1.18
C PHE A 18 -18.26 7.82 1.74
N PRO A 19 -18.51 9.11 2.06
CA PRO A 19 -17.47 9.98 2.60
C PRO A 19 -17.02 9.51 3.99
N PRO A 20 -15.75 9.75 4.38
CA PRO A 20 -15.27 9.52 5.74
C PRO A 20 -15.99 10.46 6.73
N LYS A 21 -15.92 10.14 8.03
CA LYS A 21 -16.47 10.99 9.08
C LYS A 21 -15.76 12.34 9.09
N LYS A 22 -16.49 13.41 9.38
CA LYS A 22 -15.93 14.77 9.39
C LYS A 22 -14.79 14.89 10.42
N GLU A 23 -14.91 14.18 11.53
CA GLU A 23 -13.99 14.17 12.66
C GLU A 23 -12.73 13.31 12.40
N SER A 24 -12.72 12.48 11.35
CA SER A 24 -11.54 11.67 10.99
C SER A 24 -10.36 12.56 10.61
N ASN A 25 -9.15 12.11 10.94
CA ASN A 25 -7.92 12.78 10.51
C ASN A 25 -7.84 12.86 8.98
N ASP A 26 -7.29 13.96 8.45
CA ASP A 26 -7.09 14.12 7.01
C ASP A 26 -6.22 13.01 6.43
N PHE A 27 -5.22 12.56 7.18
CA PHE A 27 -4.43 11.37 6.87
C PHE A 27 -4.71 10.31 7.94
N MET A 28 -5.60 9.38 7.60
CA MET A 28 -6.05 8.32 8.50
C MET A 28 -4.94 7.29 8.78
N ARG A 29 -4.85 6.84 10.03
CA ARG A 29 -4.05 5.69 10.45
C ARG A 29 -4.66 4.39 9.92
N HIS A 30 -3.85 3.33 9.86
CA HIS A 30 -4.30 2.03 9.34
C HIS A 30 -5.58 1.48 10.02
N HIS A 31 -5.79 1.77 11.31
CA HIS A 31 -6.98 1.30 12.05
C HIS A 31 -8.22 2.16 11.73
N GLU A 32 -8.06 3.46 11.54
CA GLU A 32 -9.14 4.35 11.08
C GLU A 32 -9.61 3.97 9.67
N ILE A 33 -8.68 3.61 8.77
CA ILE A 33 -9.00 3.08 7.44
C ILE A 33 -9.75 1.75 7.54
N TYR A 34 -9.33 0.86 8.44
CA TYR A 34 -10.03 -0.41 8.68
C TYR A 34 -11.47 -0.15 9.14
N GLU A 35 -11.67 0.73 10.12
CA GLU A 35 -13.00 1.12 10.61
C GLU A 35 -13.86 1.71 9.49
N TYR A 36 -13.31 2.62 8.68
CA TYR A 36 -14.02 3.20 7.53
C TYR A 36 -14.47 2.14 6.51
N ILE A 37 -13.61 1.17 6.18
CA ILE A 37 -13.96 0.07 5.26
C ILE A 37 -15.02 -0.85 5.88
N MET A 38 -14.92 -1.12 7.19
CA MET A 38 -15.90 -1.95 7.90
C MET A 38 -17.26 -1.26 8.04
N ASP A 39 -17.29 0.05 8.29
CA ASP A 39 -18.51 0.86 8.30
C ASP A 39 -19.21 0.81 6.93
N TYR A 40 -18.43 0.96 5.85
CA TYR A 40 -18.96 0.80 4.48
C TYR A 40 -19.52 -0.61 4.26
N ALA A 41 -18.75 -1.65 4.58
CA ALA A 41 -19.16 -3.03 4.36
C ALA A 41 -20.42 -3.42 5.16
N THR A 42 -20.54 -2.90 6.37
CA THR A 42 -21.70 -3.10 7.25
C THR A 42 -22.93 -2.36 6.73
N SER A 43 -22.80 -1.08 6.37
CA SER A 43 -23.91 -0.28 5.84
C SER A 43 -24.49 -0.82 4.53
N ARG A 44 -23.67 -1.48 3.71
CA ARG A 44 -24.09 -2.15 2.47
C ARG A 44 -24.52 -3.61 2.67
N GLY A 45 -24.39 -4.15 3.88
CA GLY A 45 -24.77 -5.52 4.20
C GLY A 45 -23.99 -6.58 3.42
N VAL A 46 -22.76 -6.28 2.97
CA VAL A 46 -21.97 -7.19 2.11
C VAL A 46 -21.22 -8.26 2.91
N LEU A 47 -21.03 -8.03 4.21
CA LEU A 47 -20.29 -8.95 5.09
C LEU A 47 -20.88 -10.37 5.09
N LYS A 48 -22.20 -10.51 4.89
CA LYS A 48 -22.89 -11.81 4.83
C LYS A 48 -22.45 -12.70 3.65
N TYR A 49 -21.85 -12.12 2.61
CA TYR A 49 -21.35 -12.86 1.45
C TYR A 49 -19.88 -13.29 1.59
N ILE A 50 -19.19 -12.81 2.63
CA ILE A 50 -17.78 -13.10 2.84
C ILE A 50 -17.63 -14.42 3.59
N ARG A 51 -16.97 -15.40 2.95
CA ARG A 51 -16.55 -16.64 3.59
C ARG A 51 -15.08 -16.53 4.02
N TYR A 52 -14.86 -16.28 5.31
CA TYR A 52 -13.50 -16.18 5.87
C TYR A 52 -12.79 -17.53 5.95
N LYS A 53 -11.46 -17.50 6.05
CA LYS A 53 -10.59 -18.69 6.17
C LYS A 53 -10.72 -19.66 4.98
N MET A 54 -11.19 -19.14 3.85
CA MET A 54 -11.29 -19.85 2.58
C MET A 54 -10.16 -19.39 1.66
N GLU A 55 -9.26 -20.31 1.30
CA GLU A 55 -8.16 -20.03 0.38
C GLU A 55 -8.51 -20.52 -1.02
N VAL A 56 -8.58 -19.60 -1.98
CA VAL A 56 -8.77 -19.94 -3.40
C VAL A 56 -7.45 -20.51 -3.93
N LEU A 57 -7.45 -21.80 -4.27
CA LEU A 57 -6.27 -22.50 -4.80
C LEU A 57 -6.15 -22.35 -6.32
N LYS A 58 -7.29 -22.41 -7.03
CA LYS A 58 -7.31 -22.41 -8.49
C LYS A 58 -8.62 -21.85 -9.01
N VAL A 59 -8.51 -21.05 -10.06
CA VAL A 59 -9.64 -20.60 -10.89
C VAL A 59 -9.34 -21.11 -12.30
N LYS A 60 -10.25 -21.89 -12.88
CA LYS A 60 -10.13 -22.42 -14.24
C LYS A 60 -11.45 -22.22 -15.00
N ARG A 61 -11.36 -22.08 -16.32
CA ARG A 61 -12.54 -22.18 -17.19
C ARG A 61 -13.16 -23.58 -17.03
N CYS A 62 -14.48 -23.66 -17.06
CA CYS A 62 -15.16 -24.95 -17.18
C CYS A 62 -14.85 -25.58 -18.55
N ASP A 63 -15.10 -26.89 -18.69
CA ASP A 63 -14.82 -27.60 -19.94
C ASP A 63 -15.76 -27.13 -21.07
N ASP A 64 -16.97 -26.70 -20.73
CA ASP A 64 -18.01 -26.11 -21.59
C ASP A 64 -17.99 -24.57 -21.61
N TYR A 65 -16.84 -23.95 -21.31
CA TYR A 65 -16.73 -22.49 -21.18
C TYR A 65 -17.16 -21.73 -22.42
N GLU A 66 -16.87 -22.23 -23.62
CA GLU A 66 -17.22 -21.52 -24.86
C GLU A 66 -18.74 -21.41 -25.06
N GLU A 67 -19.52 -22.28 -24.42
CA GLU A 67 -20.99 -22.24 -24.43
C GLU A 67 -21.54 -21.48 -23.22
N THR A 68 -20.93 -21.65 -22.03
CA THR A 68 -21.51 -21.16 -20.76
C THR A 68 -20.84 -19.92 -20.18
N GLY A 69 -19.57 -19.66 -20.51
CA GLY A 69 -18.74 -18.61 -19.91
C GLY A 69 -18.36 -18.86 -18.45
N LYS A 70 -18.61 -20.06 -17.90
CA LYS A 70 -18.52 -20.35 -16.46
C LYS A 70 -17.13 -20.74 -15.96
N TRP A 71 -16.85 -20.43 -14.71
CA TRP A 71 -15.56 -20.67 -14.06
C TRP A 71 -15.70 -21.69 -12.94
N THR A 72 -14.82 -22.67 -12.90
CA THR A 72 -14.63 -23.55 -11.76
C THR A 72 -13.63 -22.92 -10.78
N VAL A 73 -14.01 -22.82 -9.51
CA VAL A 73 -13.17 -22.29 -8.43
C VAL A 73 -12.96 -23.36 -7.37
N ILE A 74 -11.69 -23.66 -7.09
CA ILE A 74 -11.27 -24.65 -6.09
C ILE A 74 -10.83 -23.90 -4.84
N VAL A 75 -11.45 -24.22 -3.71
CA VAL A 75 -11.27 -23.53 -2.43
C VAL A 75 -10.86 -24.53 -1.36
N LYS A 76 -9.84 -24.19 -0.58
CA LYS A 76 -9.43 -24.94 0.61
C LYS A 76 -9.91 -24.23 1.87
N ASN A 77 -10.63 -24.94 2.73
CA ASN A 77 -10.91 -24.44 4.07
C ASN A 77 -9.63 -24.53 4.92
N ARG A 78 -9.20 -23.42 5.53
CA ARG A 78 -8.01 -23.38 6.40
C ARG A 78 -8.28 -23.87 7.83
N LEU A 79 -9.54 -24.06 8.21
CA LEU A 79 -9.94 -24.78 9.42
C LEU A 79 -10.00 -26.28 9.12
N PRO A 80 -10.31 -27.15 10.11
CA PRO A 80 -10.61 -28.55 9.82
C PRO A 80 -11.75 -28.64 8.81
N GLY A 81 -11.40 -28.90 7.56
CA GLY A 81 -12.30 -28.81 6.42
C GLY A 81 -11.53 -29.11 5.14
N GLY A 82 -12.10 -29.91 4.26
CA GLY A 82 -11.46 -30.32 3.03
C GLY A 82 -11.38 -29.22 1.98
N THR A 83 -11.09 -29.64 0.75
CA THR A 83 -11.16 -28.82 -0.44
C THR A 83 -12.56 -28.93 -1.05
N SER A 84 -13.18 -27.81 -1.42
CA SER A 84 -14.43 -27.76 -2.17
C SER A 84 -14.20 -27.20 -3.57
N THR A 85 -15.08 -27.53 -4.50
CA THR A 85 -15.07 -27.03 -5.87
C THR A 85 -16.47 -26.57 -6.22
N ASP A 86 -16.59 -25.32 -6.66
CA ASP A 86 -17.85 -24.68 -7.03
C ASP A 86 -17.73 -24.03 -8.42
N VAL A 87 -18.85 -23.81 -9.11
CA VAL A 87 -18.93 -23.15 -10.42
C VAL A 87 -19.61 -21.79 -10.30
N TYR A 88 -19.06 -20.77 -10.95
CA TYR A 88 -19.55 -19.38 -10.92
C TYR A 88 -19.66 -18.81 -12.34
N ASP A 89 -20.63 -17.93 -12.57
CA ASP A 89 -20.82 -17.25 -13.86
C ASP A 89 -19.72 -16.21 -14.15
N GLY A 90 -19.04 -15.72 -13.10
CA GLY A 90 -17.94 -14.77 -13.24
C GLY A 90 -17.06 -14.74 -11.99
N VAL A 91 -15.82 -14.30 -12.18
CA VAL A 91 -14.82 -14.22 -11.09
C VAL A 91 -14.13 -12.85 -11.13
N LEU A 92 -14.22 -12.12 -10.02
CA LEU A 92 -13.46 -10.88 -9.80
C LEU A 92 -12.27 -11.18 -8.88
N VAL A 93 -11.06 -10.82 -9.34
CA VAL A 93 -9.82 -11.10 -8.60
C VAL A 93 -9.39 -9.85 -7.82
N CYS A 94 -9.49 -9.92 -6.49
CA CYS A 94 -9.21 -8.80 -5.58
C CYS A 94 -8.08 -9.13 -4.57
N ILE A 95 -7.03 -9.83 -5.00
CA ILE A 95 -5.97 -10.35 -4.10
C ILE A 95 -4.93 -9.30 -3.67
N GLY A 96 -4.93 -8.11 -4.29
CA GLY A 96 -3.86 -7.12 -4.15
C GLY A 96 -2.51 -7.60 -4.69
N HIS A 97 -1.53 -6.70 -4.79
CA HIS A 97 -0.20 -7.00 -5.34
C HIS A 97 0.95 -6.82 -4.34
N ILE A 98 0.72 -6.17 -3.20
CA ILE A 98 1.73 -5.86 -2.17
C ILE A 98 1.73 -6.94 -1.08
N ASN A 99 1.88 -8.21 -1.46
CA ASN A 99 1.80 -9.35 -0.52
C ASN A 99 2.96 -10.35 -0.65
N ARG A 100 3.84 -10.20 -1.64
CA ARG A 100 5.02 -11.06 -1.86
C ARG A 100 6.28 -10.22 -1.79
N PRO A 101 7.11 -10.33 -0.74
CA PRO A 101 8.34 -9.58 -0.62
C PRO A 101 9.33 -9.99 -1.72
N LYS A 102 10.03 -9.02 -2.31
CA LYS A 102 11.09 -9.26 -3.29
C LYS A 102 12.42 -8.85 -2.68
N MET A 103 13.22 -9.84 -2.28
CA MET A 103 14.55 -9.60 -1.73
C MET A 103 15.59 -9.51 -2.85
N PRO A 104 16.38 -8.43 -2.92
CA PRO A 104 17.57 -8.40 -3.76
C PRO A 104 18.66 -9.30 -3.16
N SER A 105 19.51 -9.85 -4.04
CA SER A 105 20.74 -10.53 -3.65
C SER A 105 21.94 -9.61 -3.93
N TYR A 106 22.86 -9.53 -2.98
CA TYR A 106 24.09 -8.74 -3.11
C TYR A 106 25.33 -9.64 -3.21
N PRO A 107 26.38 -9.22 -3.93
CA PRO A 107 27.66 -9.91 -3.90
C PRO A 107 28.17 -10.03 -2.46
N SER A 108 28.63 -11.23 -2.08
CA SER A 108 29.15 -11.52 -0.74
C SER A 108 28.17 -11.28 0.42
N GLN A 109 26.86 -11.32 0.16
CA GLN A 109 25.81 -11.13 1.18
C GLN A 109 25.92 -12.16 2.32
N ASP A 110 26.43 -13.35 2.04
CA ASP A 110 26.68 -14.42 3.00
C ASP A 110 27.77 -14.08 4.04
N LEU A 111 28.67 -13.14 3.73
CA LEU A 111 29.64 -12.60 4.68
C LEU A 111 28.98 -11.71 5.73
N PHE A 112 27.82 -11.14 5.42
CA PHE A 112 27.05 -10.33 6.35
C PHE A 112 26.30 -11.24 7.33
N LYS A 113 26.88 -11.47 8.51
CA LYS A 113 26.34 -12.37 9.54
C LYS A 113 25.25 -11.74 10.41
N VAL A 114 24.79 -10.54 10.05
CA VAL A 114 23.73 -9.82 10.77
C VAL A 114 22.39 -10.05 10.06
N GLU A 115 21.30 -9.83 10.78
CA GLU A 115 19.94 -9.94 10.27
C GLU A 115 19.73 -9.08 9.02
N ILE A 116 19.19 -9.70 7.96
CA ILE A 116 18.70 -9.04 6.76
C ILE A 116 17.23 -9.43 6.60
N MET A 117 16.36 -8.45 6.42
CA MET A 117 14.93 -8.68 6.25
C MET A 117 14.28 -7.70 5.27
N HIS A 118 13.16 -8.11 4.68
CA HIS A 118 12.30 -7.21 3.92
C HIS A 118 11.44 -6.38 4.88
N THR A 119 11.13 -5.12 4.52
CA THR A 119 10.20 -4.25 5.26
C THR A 119 8.79 -4.85 5.45
N TYR A 120 8.46 -5.89 4.69
CA TYR A 120 7.21 -6.66 4.87
C TYR A 120 7.14 -7.32 6.25
N SER A 121 8.28 -7.81 6.74
CA SER A 121 8.43 -8.46 8.04
C SER A 121 8.72 -7.47 9.18
N PHE A 122 8.96 -6.20 8.88
CA PHE A 122 9.23 -5.16 9.88
C PHE A 122 7.94 -4.72 10.57
N LYS A 123 7.84 -4.98 11.88
CA LYS A 123 6.62 -4.76 12.68
C LYS A 123 6.82 -3.91 13.93
N ASP A 124 8.04 -3.89 14.48
CA ASP A 124 8.38 -3.22 15.73
C ASP A 124 9.82 -2.68 15.64
N VAL A 125 10.07 -1.57 16.33
CA VAL A 125 11.37 -0.89 16.39
C VAL A 125 12.21 -1.36 17.58
N ALA A 126 11.60 -1.93 18.62
CA ALA A 126 12.30 -2.32 19.85
C ALA A 126 13.55 -3.21 19.63
N PRO A 127 13.56 -4.18 18.69
CA PRO A 127 14.75 -4.99 18.42
C PRO A 127 15.96 -4.22 17.88
N TYR A 128 15.78 -2.97 17.43
CA TYR A 128 16.82 -2.16 16.79
C TYR A 128 17.39 -1.07 17.71
N LYS A 129 16.98 -1.05 18.98
CA LYS A 129 17.50 -0.09 19.97
C LYS A 129 19.03 -0.17 20.07
N GLU A 130 19.71 0.98 20.03
CA GLU A 130 21.17 1.11 20.03
C GLU A 130 21.93 0.37 18.90
N LYS A 131 21.22 -0.18 17.90
CA LYS A 131 21.85 -0.83 16.74
C LYS A 131 22.19 0.18 15.65
N THR A 132 23.08 -0.21 14.74
CA THR A 132 23.25 0.48 13.47
C THR A 132 22.41 -0.23 12.41
N VAL A 133 21.50 0.50 11.78
CA VAL A 133 20.55 -0.05 10.81
C VAL A 133 20.78 0.58 9.45
N VAL A 134 20.75 -0.25 8.40
CA VAL A 134 20.80 0.20 7.01
C VAL A 134 19.50 -0.21 6.33
N VAL A 135 18.72 0.78 5.90
CA VAL A 135 17.53 0.56 5.08
C VAL A 135 17.92 0.72 3.62
N VAL A 136 17.63 -0.31 2.80
CA VAL A 136 17.96 -0.30 1.38
C VAL A 136 16.70 -0.02 0.56
N GLY A 137 16.77 1.04 -0.25
CA GLY A 137 15.67 1.55 -1.06
C GLY A 137 14.93 2.73 -0.39
N ILE A 138 14.42 3.62 -1.24
CA ILE A 138 13.72 4.86 -0.83
C ILE A 138 12.23 4.84 -1.21
N GLY A 139 11.62 3.64 -1.22
CA GLY A 139 10.16 3.52 -1.34
C GLY A 139 9.48 4.01 -0.05
N CYS A 140 8.16 4.28 -0.10
CA CYS A 140 7.40 4.76 1.06
C CYS A 140 7.62 3.90 2.31
N SER A 141 7.54 2.56 2.19
CA SER A 141 7.80 1.66 3.32
C SER A 141 9.24 1.70 3.84
N GLY A 142 10.21 1.99 2.97
CA GLY A 142 11.62 2.11 3.35
C GLY A 142 11.88 3.41 4.11
N LEU A 143 11.33 4.52 3.63
CA LEU A 143 11.38 5.80 4.33
C LEU A 143 10.73 5.72 5.71
N ASP A 144 9.51 5.17 5.80
CA ASP A 144 8.82 4.98 7.07
C ASP A 144 9.65 4.11 8.03
N ALA A 145 10.18 2.97 7.56
CA ALA A 145 11.03 2.10 8.39
C ALA A 145 12.32 2.80 8.86
N ALA A 146 12.94 3.62 8.00
CA ALA A 146 14.14 4.37 8.35
C ALA A 146 13.86 5.42 9.43
N VAL A 147 12.77 6.19 9.28
CA VAL A 147 12.35 7.22 10.25
C VAL A 147 11.91 6.59 11.56
N GLU A 148 11.15 5.49 11.52
CA GLU A 148 10.74 4.78 12.72
C GLU A 148 11.94 4.24 13.49
N THR A 149 12.88 3.63 12.78
CA THR A 149 14.08 3.04 13.38
C THR A 149 15.03 4.11 13.91
N SER A 150 15.15 5.27 13.26
CA SER A 150 16.02 6.37 13.73
C SER A 150 15.64 6.91 15.10
N ASN A 151 14.40 6.69 15.57
CA ASN A 151 13.98 7.09 16.91
C ASN A 151 14.62 6.26 18.03
N VAL A 152 15.11 5.05 17.74
CA VAL A 152 15.64 4.12 18.76
C VAL A 152 17.04 3.58 18.45
N ALA A 153 17.43 3.55 17.17
CA ALA A 153 18.71 3.06 16.72
C ALA A 153 19.83 4.05 17.07
N ARG A 154 21.04 3.53 17.28
CA ARG A 154 22.24 4.37 17.44
C ARG A 154 22.53 5.16 16.16
N GLN A 155 22.28 4.56 15.01
CA GLN A 155 22.41 5.19 13.71
C GLN A 155 21.54 4.48 12.67
N ALA A 156 20.84 5.24 11.84
CA ALA A 156 20.08 4.74 10.71
C ALA A 156 20.62 5.33 9.39
N TYR A 157 20.88 4.47 8.41
CA TYR A 157 21.30 4.85 7.07
C TYR A 157 20.23 4.49 6.04
N VAL A 158 20.02 5.35 5.05
CA VAL A 158 19.20 5.05 3.87
C VAL A 158 20.11 4.92 2.66
N SER A 159 20.15 3.72 2.09
CA SER A 159 20.92 3.43 0.87
C SER A 159 20.00 3.48 -0.34
N THR A 160 20.30 4.36 -1.28
CA THR A 160 19.55 4.53 -2.53
C THR A 160 20.49 4.70 -3.72
N ARG A 161 20.09 4.18 -4.88
CA ARG A 161 20.86 4.33 -6.13
C ARG A 161 20.52 5.60 -6.90
N SER A 162 19.23 5.92 -6.98
CA SER A 162 18.71 6.98 -7.87
C SER A 162 18.12 8.16 -7.11
N GLY A 163 18.08 8.11 -5.77
CA GLY A 163 17.38 9.08 -4.96
C GLY A 163 15.85 9.05 -5.18
N ALA A 164 15.15 9.92 -4.46
CA ALA A 164 13.75 10.23 -4.69
C ALA A 164 13.48 11.66 -4.18
N ARG A 165 12.45 12.31 -4.71
CA ARG A 165 11.92 13.54 -4.14
C ARG A 165 11.03 13.18 -2.96
N VAL A 166 11.24 13.85 -1.82
CA VAL A 166 10.44 13.64 -0.61
C VAL A 166 9.46 14.80 -0.51
N ILE A 167 8.17 14.47 -0.46
CA ILE A 167 7.08 15.45 -0.36
C ILE A 167 6.34 15.22 0.94
N ASN A 168 6.05 16.30 1.66
CA ASN A 168 5.25 16.23 2.86
C ASN A 168 3.76 16.03 2.52
N ARG A 169 3.05 15.29 3.37
CA ARG A 169 1.59 15.18 3.36
C ARG A 169 0.94 16.56 3.49
N VAL A 170 1.52 17.43 4.31
CA VAL A 170 1.06 18.81 4.52
C VAL A 170 1.59 19.70 3.41
N GLY A 171 0.69 20.22 2.59
CA GLY A 171 1.00 21.20 1.54
C GLY A 171 0.73 22.64 1.97
N HIS A 172 0.63 23.53 0.99
CA HIS A 172 0.40 24.96 1.19
C HIS A 172 -0.89 25.24 1.99
N ARG A 173 -0.83 26.21 2.92
CA ARG A 173 -1.92 26.58 3.86
C ARG A 173 -2.41 25.41 4.73
N CYS A 174 -1.51 24.48 5.06
CA CYS A 174 -1.81 23.31 5.89
C CYS A 174 -2.87 22.37 5.28
N LEU A 175 -3.14 22.48 3.98
CA LEU A 175 -4.03 21.57 3.28
C LEU A 175 -3.28 20.30 2.84
N PRO A 176 -3.95 19.15 2.74
CA PRO A 176 -3.35 17.95 2.16
C PRO A 176 -2.80 18.21 0.75
N TYR A 177 -1.56 17.80 0.50
CA TYR A 177 -0.86 18.11 -0.77
C TYR A 177 -1.62 17.62 -2.01
N ASP A 178 -2.30 16.49 -1.90
CA ASP A 178 -3.06 15.85 -2.97
C ASP A 178 -4.30 16.65 -3.35
N THR A 179 -4.96 17.32 -2.40
CA THR A 179 -6.08 18.24 -2.69
C THR A 179 -5.65 19.50 -3.47
N ILE A 180 -4.37 19.84 -3.39
CA ILE A 180 -3.76 20.94 -4.12
C ILE A 180 -3.33 20.45 -5.51
N LEU A 181 -2.59 19.34 -5.58
CA LEU A 181 -1.96 18.85 -6.81
C LEU A 181 -2.91 18.12 -7.75
N PHE A 182 -3.81 17.27 -7.23
CA PHE A 182 -4.69 16.43 -8.05
C PHE A 182 -6.00 17.14 -8.41
N ARG A 183 -5.87 18.35 -8.98
CA ARG A 183 -7.00 19.09 -9.52
C ARG A 183 -7.14 18.84 -11.02
N PRO A 184 -8.37 18.69 -11.55
CA PRO A 184 -8.57 18.36 -12.96
C PRO A 184 -7.80 19.27 -13.93
N TYR A 185 -7.76 20.59 -13.68
CA TYR A 185 -7.04 21.53 -14.54
C TYR A 185 -5.52 21.34 -14.46
N LEU A 186 -4.94 21.03 -13.31
CA LEU A 186 -3.51 20.72 -13.18
C LEU A 186 -3.18 19.42 -13.89
N CYS A 187 -4.01 18.38 -13.71
CA CYS A 187 -3.85 17.11 -14.42
C CYS A 187 -3.96 17.29 -15.94
N GLN A 188 -4.82 18.19 -16.43
CA GLN A 188 -4.88 18.54 -17.84
C GLN A 188 -3.61 19.26 -18.31
N MET A 189 -3.07 20.19 -17.52
CA MET A 189 -1.78 20.83 -17.82
C MET A 189 -0.64 19.82 -17.92
N LEU A 190 -0.61 18.80 -17.05
CA LEU A 190 0.39 17.73 -17.09
C LEU A 190 0.38 16.95 -18.41
N ASN A 191 -0.76 16.88 -19.10
CA ASN A 191 -0.89 16.17 -20.39
C ASN A 191 -0.51 17.05 -21.59
N ILE A 192 -0.53 18.38 -21.43
CA ILE A 192 -0.30 19.34 -22.51
C ILE A 192 1.15 19.82 -22.52
N LEU A 193 1.72 20.04 -21.33
CA LEU A 193 3.04 20.63 -21.19
C LEU A 193 4.16 19.58 -21.33
N PRO A 194 5.33 19.95 -21.90
CA PRO A 194 6.46 19.05 -22.00
C PRO A 194 6.93 18.57 -20.62
N TYR A 195 7.26 17.29 -20.50
CA TYR A 195 7.74 16.68 -19.24
C TYR A 195 8.92 17.44 -18.62
N GLN A 196 9.89 17.90 -19.42
CA GLN A 196 11.05 18.65 -18.92
C GLN A 196 10.65 19.96 -18.25
N PHE A 197 9.68 20.66 -18.83
CA PHE A 197 9.15 21.90 -18.26
C PHE A 197 8.42 21.64 -16.94
N LEU A 198 7.57 20.61 -16.90
CA LEU A 198 6.84 20.21 -15.69
C LEU A 198 7.79 19.76 -14.57
N SER A 199 8.83 19.01 -14.91
CA SER A 199 9.86 18.58 -13.96
C SER A 199 10.59 19.78 -13.38
N TRP A 200 11.03 20.71 -14.23
CA TRP A 200 11.69 21.94 -13.79
C TRP A 200 10.79 22.80 -12.90
N LEU A 201 9.50 22.94 -13.26
CA LEU A 201 8.52 23.69 -12.48
C LEU A 201 8.32 23.07 -11.10
N LEU A 202 8.13 21.75 -11.02
CA LEU A 202 7.95 21.05 -9.75
C LEU A 202 9.21 21.13 -8.87
N GLU A 203 10.39 21.08 -9.45
CA GLU A 203 11.66 21.23 -8.72
C GLU A 203 11.79 22.64 -8.15
N THR A 204 11.60 23.66 -8.98
CA THR A 204 11.85 25.05 -8.61
C THR A 204 10.78 25.61 -7.66
N ASP A 205 9.50 25.34 -7.92
CA ASP A 205 8.41 26.02 -7.22
C ASP A 205 7.85 25.25 -6.03
N TYR A 206 8.08 23.94 -5.94
CA TYR A 206 7.44 23.09 -4.93
C TYR A 206 8.42 22.31 -4.04
N LEU A 207 9.61 21.94 -4.56
CA LEU A 207 10.59 21.14 -3.82
C LEU A 207 11.72 21.95 -3.19
N ASP A 208 12.03 23.14 -3.74
CA ASP A 208 13.06 24.06 -3.22
C ASP A 208 12.53 25.08 -2.17
N LEU A 209 11.27 24.94 -1.73
CA LEU A 209 10.66 25.68 -0.62
C LEU A 209 10.66 24.86 0.67
#